data_AF-A0A8S3EPA1-F1
#
_entry.id   AF-A0A8S3EPA1-F1
#
_cell.length_a   1.000
_cell.length_b   1.000
_cell.length_c   1.000
_cell.angle_alpha   90.00
_cell.angle_beta   90.00
_cell.angle_gamma   90.00
#
_symmetry.space_group_name_H-M   'P 1'
#
loop_
_entity.id
_entity.type
_entity.pdbx_description
1 polymer ?
#
loop_
_entity_poly.entity_id
_entity_poly.type
_entity_poly.pdbx_seq_one_letter_code
_entity_poly.pdbx_strand_id
1 'polypeptide(L)'
;MVNCAHPTSFEHVLMPDEPWTARIHGVKGNASTKSHAELDGCKQLDSGNPIEFGENNLTLLGKLKNLNVFGGCCGTDYRHVEEICKACLDTFNLNKENSAR
;
A
#
# COMPACT_ATOMS: atom_id res chain seq x y z
N MET A 1 7.76 -5.60 -6.92
CA MET A 1 6.94 -4.37 -6.76
C MET A 1 5.51 -4.72 -7.12
N VAL A 2 4.53 -4.16 -6.41
CA VAL A 2 3.08 -4.26 -6.73
C VAL A 2 2.56 -2.85 -6.97
N ASN A 3 1.83 -2.63 -8.07
CA ASN A 3 1.24 -1.32 -8.36
C ASN A 3 -0.11 -1.45 -9.06
N CYS A 4 -0.84 -0.33 -9.15
CA CYS A 4 -2.09 -0.23 -9.90
C CYS A 4 -3.22 -1.18 -9.41
N ALA A 5 -3.16 -1.55 -8.12
CA ALA A 5 -4.20 -2.28 -7.41
C ALA A 5 -4.38 -1.65 -6.02
N HIS A 6 -5.60 -1.55 -5.52
CA HIS A 6 -5.83 -1.09 -4.15
C HIS A 6 -5.28 -2.13 -3.16
N PRO A 7 -4.66 -1.74 -2.04
CA PRO A 7 -4.13 -2.67 -1.04
C PRO A 7 -5.08 -3.82 -0.65
N THR A 8 -6.35 -3.50 -0.38
CA THR A 8 -7.36 -4.50 0.02
C THR A 8 -7.64 -5.56 -1.05
N SER A 9 -7.36 -5.27 -2.33
CA SER A 9 -7.56 -6.21 -3.43
C SER A 9 -6.59 -7.39 -3.41
N PHE A 10 -5.43 -7.27 -2.74
CA PHE A 10 -4.40 -8.31 -2.75
C PHE A 10 -3.83 -8.65 -1.37
N GLU A 11 -4.10 -7.85 -0.34
CA GLU A 11 -3.48 -8.09 0.97
C GLU A 11 -3.82 -9.45 1.61
N HIS A 12 -4.91 -10.09 1.18
CA HIS A 12 -5.38 -11.36 1.71
C HIS A 12 -4.57 -12.55 1.19
N VAL A 13 -3.86 -12.39 0.07
CA VAL A 13 -2.94 -13.41 -0.46
C VAL A 13 -1.52 -13.24 0.06
N LEU A 14 -1.23 -12.14 0.75
CA LEU A 14 0.07 -11.88 1.37
C LEU A 14 0.18 -12.66 2.68
N MET A 15 0.57 -13.92 2.58
CA MET A 15 0.89 -14.74 3.74
C MET A 15 2.29 -14.35 4.27
N PRO A 16 2.41 -14.00 5.56
CA PRO A 16 3.71 -13.75 6.17
C PRO A 16 4.66 -14.94 5.97
N ASP A 17 5.95 -14.66 5.86
CA ASP A 17 7.04 -15.67 5.78
C ASP A 17 7.09 -16.53 4.52
N GLU A 18 6.16 -16.35 3.58
CA GLU A 18 6.29 -16.95 2.25
C GLU A 18 7.53 -16.41 1.51
N PRO A 19 8.43 -17.26 0.98
CA PRO A 19 9.70 -16.82 0.40
C PRO A 19 9.58 -15.79 -0.75
N TRP A 20 8.44 -15.75 -1.43
CA TRP A 20 8.20 -14.80 -2.51
C TRP A 20 7.82 -13.40 -2.00
N THR A 21 7.20 -13.26 -0.83
CA THR A 21 6.80 -11.95 -0.28
C THR A 21 8.02 -11.13 0.12
N ALA A 22 9.11 -11.79 0.52
CA ALA A 22 10.40 -11.15 0.79
C ALA A 22 10.99 -10.41 -0.43
N ARG A 23 10.54 -10.71 -1.66
CA ARG A 23 10.97 -10.04 -2.90
C ARG A 23 10.17 -8.76 -3.18
N ILE A 24 9.14 -8.46 -2.39
CA ILE A 24 8.31 -7.27 -2.56
C ILE A 24 8.85 -6.17 -1.66
N HIS A 25 9.57 -5.23 -2.29
CA HIS A 25 10.11 -4.06 -1.62
C HIS A 25 9.27 -2.79 -1.82
N GLY A 26 8.27 -2.83 -2.70
CA GLY A 26 7.55 -1.63 -3.10
C GLY A 26 6.09 -1.86 -3.44
N VAL A 27 5.23 -0.96 -2.95
CA VAL A 27 3.80 -0.91 -3.23
C VAL A 27 3.41 0.51 -3.68
N LYS A 28 2.68 0.61 -4.81
CA LYS A 28 2.06 1.84 -5.30
C LYS A 28 0.58 1.61 -5.62
N GLY A 29 -0.29 1.79 -4.63
CA GLY A 29 -1.70 1.39 -4.72
C GLY A 29 -2.60 2.39 -5.45
N ASN A 30 -3.73 1.92 -5.98
CA ASN A 30 -4.81 2.81 -6.47
C ASN A 30 -5.58 3.40 -5.29
N ALA A 31 -6.18 4.57 -5.46
CA ALA A 31 -7.01 5.20 -4.42
C ALA A 31 -8.39 4.54 -4.28
N SER A 32 -9.05 4.22 -5.40
CA SER A 32 -10.36 3.57 -5.38
C SER A 32 -10.25 2.10 -5.01
N THR A 33 -11.17 1.62 -4.18
CA THR A 33 -11.35 0.21 -3.80
C THR A 33 -12.08 -0.60 -4.87
N LYS A 34 -12.60 0.06 -5.91
CA LYS A 34 -13.30 -0.58 -7.02
C LYS A 34 -12.37 -1.50 -7.81
N SER A 35 -12.93 -2.57 -8.35
CA SER A 35 -12.23 -3.47 -9.26
C SER A 35 -11.86 -2.78 -10.57
N HIS A 36 -10.89 -3.33 -11.29
CA HIS A 36 -10.52 -2.83 -12.62
C HIS A 36 -11.70 -2.82 -13.60
N ALA A 37 -12.60 -3.79 -13.50
CA ALA A 37 -13.80 -3.86 -14.35
C ALA A 37 -14.80 -2.74 -14.04
N GLU A 38 -14.96 -2.36 -12.77
CA GLU A 38 -15.82 -1.25 -12.37
C GLU A 38 -15.23 0.12 -12.75
N LEU A 39 -13.90 0.22 -12.79
CA LEU A 39 -13.19 1.44 -13.19
C LEU A 39 -13.09 1.61 -14.71
N ASP A 40 -13.30 0.54 -15.48
CA ASP A 40 -13.23 0.61 -16.93
C ASP A 40 -14.32 1.53 -17.50
N GLY A 41 -13.92 2.50 -18.31
CA GLY A 41 -14.82 3.51 -18.87
C GLY A 41 -15.45 4.49 -17.85
N CYS A 42 -15.04 4.48 -16.57
CA CYS A 42 -15.52 5.45 -15.60
C CYS A 42 -15.14 6.89 -16.00
N LYS A 43 -16.13 7.77 -16.10
CA LYS A 43 -15.91 9.20 -16.44
C LYS A 43 -15.55 10.06 -15.23
N GLN A 44 -15.85 9.59 -14.03
CA GLN A 44 -15.58 10.29 -12.78
C GLN A 44 -14.40 9.63 -12.08
N LEU A 45 -13.47 10.46 -11.61
CA LEU A 45 -12.36 10.01 -10.80
C LEU A 45 -12.87 9.67 -9.39
N ASP A 46 -12.79 8.39 -9.03
CA ASP A 46 -12.96 7.96 -7.65
C ASP A 46 -11.64 8.10 -6.91
N SER A 47 -11.61 9.05 -5.97
CA SER A 47 -10.41 9.42 -5.21
C SER A 47 -10.27 8.61 -3.91
N GLY A 48 -11.18 7.68 -3.61
CA GLY A 48 -11.15 6.90 -2.38
C GLY A 48 -11.10 7.72 -1.09
N ASN A 49 -10.63 7.09 -0.01
CA ASN A 49 -10.41 7.71 1.29
C ASN A 49 -8.89 7.69 1.63
N PRO A 50 -8.22 8.86 1.70
CA PRO A 50 -6.80 8.93 2.02
C PRO A 50 -6.42 8.31 3.38
N ILE A 51 -7.26 8.46 4.41
CA ILE A 51 -6.96 7.97 5.76
C ILE A 51 -6.96 6.44 5.74
N GLU A 52 -8.02 5.83 5.22
CA GLU A 52 -8.11 4.38 5.03
C GLU A 52 -6.97 3.87 4.14
N PHE A 53 -6.57 4.63 3.11
CA PHE A 53 -5.43 4.26 2.28
C PHE A 53 -4.11 4.21 3.07
N GLY A 54 -3.91 5.13 4.01
CA GLY A 54 -2.77 5.12 4.94
C GLY A 54 -2.78 3.88 5.85
N GLU A 55 -3.92 3.60 6.50
CA GLU A 55 -4.10 2.43 7.37
C GLU A 55 -3.88 1.11 6.61
N ASN A 56 -4.38 1.02 5.37
CA ASN A 56 -4.15 -0.13 4.52
C ASN A 56 -2.67 -0.33 4.17
N ASN A 57 -1.91 0.74 3.96
CA ASN A 57 -0.46 0.64 3.75
C ASN A 57 0.29 0.21 5.01
N LEU A 58 -0.17 0.60 6.20
CA LEU A 58 0.36 0.10 7.48
C LEU A 58 0.14 -1.41 7.60
N THR A 59 -1.04 -1.91 7.23
CA THR A 59 -1.30 -3.35 7.18
C THR A 59 -0.34 -4.08 6.23
N LEU A 60 -0.08 -3.52 5.05
CA LEU A 60 0.89 -4.08 4.11
C LEU A 60 2.31 -4.10 4.68
N LEU A 61 2.73 -3.05 5.40
CA LEU A 61 4.02 -2.98 6.07
C LEU A 61 4.18 -4.10 7.12
N GLY A 62 3.11 -4.46 7.83
CA GLY A 62 3.12 -5.59 8.76
C GLY A 62 3.27 -6.97 8.08
N LYS A 63 2.78 -7.11 6.84
CA LYS A 63 2.82 -8.36 6.06
C LYS A 63 4.09 -8.51 5.20
N LEU A 64 4.67 -7.40 4.76
CA LEU A 64 5.81 -7.35 3.83
C LEU A 64 7.07 -6.84 4.54
N LYS A 65 7.83 -7.77 5.13
CA LYS A 65 9.03 -7.46 5.96
C LYS A 65 10.06 -6.54 5.28
N ASN A 66 10.19 -6.62 3.96
CA ASN A 66 11.19 -5.88 3.20
C ASN A 66 10.63 -4.62 2.48
N LEU A 67 9.37 -4.26 2.75
CA LEU A 67 8.72 -3.10 2.14
C LEU A 67 9.43 -1.81 2.56
N ASN A 68 9.90 -1.04 1.57
CA ASN A 68 10.63 0.21 1.80
C ASN A 68 10.35 1.30 0.76
N VAL A 69 9.53 1.01 -0.24
CA VAL A 69 9.02 1.98 -1.21
C VAL A 69 7.50 2.01 -1.11
N PHE A 70 6.95 3.17 -0.79
CA PHE A 70 5.52 3.41 -0.71
C PHE A 70 5.11 4.46 -1.74
N GLY A 71 3.82 4.45 -2.09
CA GLY A 71 3.24 5.55 -2.83
C GLY A 71 1.88 5.21 -3.38
N GLY A 72 1.42 6.09 -4.25
CA GLY A 72 0.15 5.94 -4.95
C GLY A 72 0.32 5.74 -6.46
N CYS A 73 -0.74 5.24 -7.08
CA CYS A 73 -0.92 5.06 -8.51
C CYS A 73 -2.21 5.80 -8.95
N CYS A 74 -3.11 5.16 -9.69
CA CYS A 74 -4.29 5.84 -10.22
C CYS A 74 -5.22 6.34 -9.10
N GLY A 75 -5.68 7.59 -9.24
CA GLY A 75 -6.59 8.24 -8.28
C GLY A 75 -5.94 8.78 -7.00
N THR A 76 -4.65 8.55 -6.80
CA THR A 76 -3.93 9.05 -5.63
C THR A 76 -3.34 10.44 -5.87
N ASP A 77 -3.15 11.18 -4.78
CA ASP A 77 -2.51 12.50 -4.76
C ASP A 77 -1.73 12.70 -3.44
N TYR A 78 -1.28 13.92 -3.16
CA TYR A 78 -0.48 14.24 -1.98
C TYR A 78 -1.18 13.90 -0.66
N ARG A 79 -2.51 13.93 -0.59
CA ARG A 79 -3.27 13.60 0.64
C ARG A 79 -3.06 12.15 1.02
N HIS A 80 -3.04 11.26 0.02
CA HIS A 80 -2.80 9.84 0.21
C HIS A 80 -1.37 9.57 0.67
N VAL A 81 -0.40 10.28 0.09
CA VAL A 81 1.01 10.16 0.49
C VAL A 81 1.21 10.65 1.92
N GLU A 82 0.56 11.75 2.30
CA GLU A 82 0.57 12.28 3.66
C GLU A 82 0.03 11.26 4.68
N GLU A 83 -1.10 10.63 4.39
CA GLU A 83 -1.69 9.62 5.28
C GLU A 83 -0.85 8.32 5.33
N ILE A 84 -0.17 7.93 4.24
CA ILE A 84 0.85 6.86 4.32
C ILE A 84 1.94 7.24 5.32
N CYS A 85 2.48 8.46 5.23
CA CYS A 85 3.52 8.91 6.14
C CYS A 85 3.04 8.89 7.59
N LYS A 86 1.87 9.46 7.87
CA LYS A 86 1.28 9.47 9.23
C LYS A 86 1.09 8.07 9.80
N ALA A 87 0.59 7.14 8.99
CA ALA A 87 0.30 5.78 9.45
C ALA A 87 1.56 4.91 9.59
N CYS A 88 2.55 5.05 8.69
CA CYS A 88 3.62 4.07 8.55
C CYS A 88 4.96 4.48 9.15
N LEU A 89 5.23 5.78 9.37
CA LEU A 89 6.59 6.27 9.64
C LEU A 89 7.21 5.65 10.90
N ASP A 90 6.47 5.59 12.00
CA ASP A 90 6.96 5.05 13.26
C ASP A 90 7.29 3.55 13.14
N THR A 91 6.35 2.76 12.60
CA THR A 91 6.56 1.32 12.38
C THR A 91 7.70 1.04 11.40
N PHE A 92 7.83 1.84 10.34
CA PHE A 92 8.90 1.69 9.37
C PHE A 92 10.28 1.90 10.01
N ASN A 93 10.42 2.95 10.84
CA ASN A 93 11.66 3.23 11.54
C ASN A 93 12.01 2.12 12.54
N LEU A 94 11.03 1.64 13.31
CA LEU A 94 11.22 0.52 14.23
C LEU A 94 11.68 -0.76 13.49
N ASN A 95 11.07 -1.09 12.34
CA ASN A 95 11.44 -2.25 11.55
C ASN A 95 12.87 -2.13 10.99
N LYS A 96 13.28 -0.92 10.57
CA LYS A 96 14.64 -0.64 10.11
C LYS A 96 15.68 -0.83 11.22
N GLU A 97 15.41 -0.33 12.42
CA GLU A 97 16.31 -0.48 13.57
C GLU A 97 16.49 -1.96 13.96
N ASN A 98 15.40 -2.72 13.97
CA ASN A 98 15.43 -4.15 14.29
C ASN A 98 16.16 -4.98 13.23
N SER A 99 16.13 -4.57 11.96
CA SER A 99 16.82 -5.27 10.87
C SER A 99 18.32 -4.97 10.79
N ALA A 100 18.79 -3.94 11.50
CA ALA A 100 20.19 -3.54 11.57
C ALA A 100 20.96 -4.19 12.74
N ARG A 101 20.26 -4.93 13.61
CA ARG A 101 20.82 -5.71 14.72
C ARG A 101 20.97 -7.16 14.32
#